data_AF-A0A414S162-F1
#
_entry.id   AF-A0A414S162-F1
#
_cell.length_a   1.000
_cell.length_b   1.000
_cell.length_c   1.000
_cell.angle_alpha   90.00
_cell.angle_beta   90.00
_cell.angle_gamma   90.00
#
_symmetry.space_group_name_H-M   'P 1'
#
loop_
_entity.id
_entity.type
_entity.pdbx_description
1 polymer ?
#
loop_
_entity_poly.entity_id
_entity_poly.type
_entity_poly.pdbx_seq_one_letter_code
_entity_poly.pdbx_strand_id
1 'polypeptide(L)'
;MEMIQTEKLVYEYEKRDEEGNVIGTSRAIDEVDIEAKEGQFIAILGHNGSGKSTLAKHLNAILMPTEGSVWVNGKNTSNPDELWNVRQSAGMVFQNPDNQIIGTVVEEDVGFGPENLGVPTDEIWQRVEESLKAVGMIEYRHHSPNKLSGGQKQRVAIAGVVAMEPKCIVMDEPTAMLDPVGRREVLKTVHKLRKQKKVTVILITHYMEEVVDADKIFVMDHGKVVMEGSPKEIFSKVDELKSYRLDVPQVTILADELRKRGLDIPKGILRKEELVEAVERLTSENGEKK
;
A
#
# COMPACT_ATOMS: atom_id res chain seq x y z
N MET A 1 -11.98 -11.80 -10.61
CA MET A 1 -11.35 -12.90 -9.87
C MET A 1 -10.78 -12.31 -8.59
N GLU A 2 -10.80 -13.07 -7.50
CA GLU A 2 -10.17 -12.61 -6.26
C GLU A 2 -8.65 -12.69 -6.38
N MET A 3 -8.00 -11.54 -6.23
CA MET A 3 -6.54 -11.45 -6.20
C MET A 3 -6.03 -11.77 -4.80
N ILE A 4 -6.66 -11.22 -3.75
CA ILE A 4 -6.32 -11.49 -2.36
C ILE A 4 -7.60 -11.72 -1.58
N GLN A 5 -7.56 -12.74 -0.72
CA GLN A 5 -8.63 -13.05 0.22
C GLN A 5 -8.03 -13.51 1.53
N THR A 6 -8.50 -12.98 2.65
CA THR A 6 -8.25 -13.55 3.99
C THR A 6 -9.57 -13.98 4.60
N GLU A 7 -9.57 -15.12 5.27
CA GLU A 7 -10.71 -15.61 6.05
C GLU A 7 -10.27 -15.90 7.47
N LYS A 8 -10.82 -15.14 8.42
CA LYS A 8 -10.55 -15.20 9.87
C LYS A 8 -9.06 -15.30 10.16
N LEU A 9 -8.24 -14.53 9.46
CA LEU A 9 -6.79 -14.57 9.61
C LEU A 9 -6.43 -14.22 11.06
N VAL A 10 -5.70 -15.11 11.72
CA VAL A 10 -5.09 -14.86 13.04
C VAL A 10 -3.59 -15.10 12.90
N TYR A 11 -2.81 -14.23 13.53
CA TYR A 11 -1.37 -14.41 13.63
C TYR A 11 -0.84 -13.97 14.99
N GLU A 12 -0.07 -14.86 15.61
CA GLU A 12 0.61 -14.61 16.88
C GLU A 12 2.12 -14.72 16.72
N TYR A 13 2.85 -13.72 17.20
CA TYR A 13 4.30 -13.81 17.36
C TYR A 13 4.63 -14.54 18.66
N GLU A 14 5.53 -15.51 18.59
CA GLU A 14 6.14 -16.09 19.78
C GLU A 14 7.10 -15.09 20.43
N LYS A 15 6.98 -14.90 21.74
CA LYS A 15 7.98 -14.22 22.56
C LYS A 15 8.95 -15.26 23.06
N ARG A 16 10.23 -15.04 22.82
CA ARG A 16 11.30 -15.97 23.23
C ARG A 16 12.22 -15.31 24.25
N ASP A 17 12.72 -16.09 25.20
CA ASP A 17 13.79 -15.67 26.13
C ASP A 17 15.17 -15.70 25.45
N GLU A 18 16.23 -15.36 26.19
CA GLU A 18 17.61 -15.38 25.71
C GLU A 18 18.10 -16.78 25.32
N GLU A 19 17.48 -17.82 25.86
CA GLU A 19 17.78 -19.23 25.56
C GLU A 19 16.95 -19.76 24.37
N GLY A 20 16.04 -18.95 23.83
CA GLY A 20 15.19 -19.27 22.68
C GLY A 20 13.89 -19.99 23.02
N ASN A 21 13.57 -20.18 24.31
CA ASN A 21 12.35 -20.82 24.77
C ASN A 21 11.16 -19.87 24.62
N VAL A 22 9.99 -20.39 24.21
CA VAL A 22 8.77 -19.61 24.08
C VAL A 22 8.22 -19.29 25.47
N ILE A 23 8.21 -18.00 25.83
CA ILE A 23 7.74 -17.48 27.13
C ILE A 23 6.38 -16.79 27.04
N GLY A 24 5.80 -16.71 25.84
CA GLY A 24 4.44 -16.20 25.63
C GLY A 24 4.17 -15.92 24.15
N THR A 25 2.99 -15.41 23.84
CA THR A 25 2.64 -14.97 22.49
C THR A 25 2.16 -13.51 22.48
N SER A 26 2.19 -12.89 21.30
CA SER A 26 1.62 -11.58 21.03
C SER A 26 0.78 -11.66 19.77
N ARG A 27 -0.54 -11.61 19.93
CA ARG A 27 -1.47 -11.56 18.80
C ARG A 27 -1.31 -10.23 18.05
N ALA A 28 -0.96 -10.30 16.78
CA ALA A 28 -0.76 -9.15 15.91
C ALA A 28 -1.87 -8.99 14.86
N ILE A 29 -2.54 -10.09 14.51
CA ILE A 29 -3.72 -10.11 13.66
C ILE A 29 -4.78 -10.96 14.37
N ASP A 30 -6.02 -10.47 14.43
CA ASP A 30 -7.13 -11.10 15.15
C ASP A 30 -8.39 -11.13 14.27
N GLU A 31 -8.66 -12.30 13.68
CA GLU A 31 -9.82 -12.57 12.81
C GLU A 31 -10.01 -11.53 11.68
N VAL A 32 -8.97 -11.29 10.89
CA VAL A 32 -9.03 -10.33 9.78
C VAL A 32 -9.57 -10.95 8.51
N ASP A 33 -10.63 -10.34 8.00
CA ASP A 33 -11.23 -10.60 6.69
C ASP A 33 -10.98 -9.39 5.76
N ILE A 34 -10.28 -9.62 4.65
CA ILE A 34 -10.11 -8.65 3.57
C ILE A 34 -10.25 -9.34 2.21
N GLU A 35 -10.76 -8.59 1.24
CA GLU A 35 -10.92 -9.02 -0.15
C GLU A 35 -10.42 -7.93 -1.09
N ALA A 36 -9.61 -8.34 -2.07
CA ALA A 36 -9.14 -7.49 -3.15
C ALA A 36 -9.29 -8.21 -4.50
N LYS A 37 -10.00 -7.58 -5.43
CA LYS A 37 -10.18 -8.07 -6.80
C LYS A 37 -9.02 -7.63 -7.68
N GLU A 38 -8.77 -8.39 -8.74
CA GLU A 38 -7.77 -8.05 -9.75
C GLU A 38 -7.92 -6.60 -10.26
N GLY A 39 -6.82 -5.85 -10.24
CA GLY A 39 -6.74 -4.47 -10.70
C GLY A 39 -7.24 -3.40 -9.71
N GLN A 40 -7.74 -3.81 -8.54
CA GLN A 40 -8.15 -2.85 -7.50
C GLN A 40 -6.95 -2.17 -6.84
N PHE A 41 -7.17 -0.93 -6.42
CA PHE A 41 -6.31 -0.20 -5.52
C PHE A 41 -6.92 -0.22 -4.11
N ILE A 42 -6.34 -1.03 -3.23
CA ILE A 42 -6.74 -1.15 -1.83
C ILE A 42 -5.78 -0.35 -0.97
N ALA A 43 -6.33 0.39 -0.01
CA ALA A 43 -5.57 1.02 1.05
C ALA A 43 -5.82 0.34 2.39
N ILE A 44 -4.77 0.21 3.19
CA ILE A 44 -4.85 -0.28 4.57
C ILE A 44 -4.30 0.82 5.48
N LEU A 45 -5.18 1.37 6.31
CA LEU A 45 -4.89 2.43 7.27
C LEU A 45 -4.88 1.88 8.69
N GLY A 46 -4.32 2.63 9.62
CA GLY A 46 -4.24 2.23 11.03
C GLY A 46 -3.02 2.84 11.72
N HIS A 47 -3.09 2.98 13.04
CA HIS A 47 -1.96 3.51 13.82
C HIS A 47 -0.78 2.53 13.85
N ASN A 48 0.38 2.97 14.37
CA ASN A 48 1.54 2.09 14.52
C ASN A 48 1.24 0.96 15.51
N GLY A 49 1.52 -0.28 15.11
CA GLY A 49 1.21 -1.46 15.92
C GLY A 49 -0.22 -2.00 15.74
N SER A 50 -1.02 -1.48 14.81
CA SER A 50 -2.36 -2.01 14.55
C SER A 50 -2.40 -3.32 13.74
N GLY A 51 -1.24 -3.83 13.30
CA GLY A 51 -1.13 -5.09 12.56
C GLY A 51 -0.85 -4.96 11.05
N LYS A 52 -0.87 -3.74 10.48
CA LYS A 52 -0.74 -3.51 9.02
C LYS A 52 0.45 -4.21 8.36
N SER A 53 1.67 -3.99 8.86
CA SER A 53 2.88 -4.61 8.30
C SER A 53 2.90 -6.13 8.47
N THR A 54 2.30 -6.64 9.55
CA THR A 54 2.11 -8.09 9.74
C THR A 54 1.13 -8.63 8.70
N LEU A 55 0.01 -7.95 8.45
CA LEU A 55 -0.94 -8.31 7.40
C LEU A 55 -0.26 -8.32 6.03
N ALA A 56 0.49 -7.27 5.67
CA ALA A 56 1.22 -7.20 4.39
C ALA A 56 2.12 -8.41 4.14
N LYS A 57 2.85 -8.87 5.16
CA LYS A 57 3.72 -10.06 5.06
C LYS A 57 2.94 -11.37 4.85
N HIS A 58 1.67 -11.43 5.19
CA HIS A 58 0.82 -12.58 4.85
C HIS A 58 0.39 -12.55 3.38
N LEU A 59 0.24 -11.35 2.80
CA LEU A 59 -0.26 -11.18 1.42
C LEU A 59 0.76 -11.58 0.34
N ASN A 60 2.00 -11.84 0.72
CA ASN A 60 3.02 -12.44 -0.15
C ASN A 60 3.66 -13.73 0.45
N ALA A 61 3.05 -14.29 1.50
CA ALA A 61 3.53 -15.48 2.20
C ALA A 61 4.99 -15.38 2.72
N ILE A 62 5.37 -14.22 3.26
CA ILE A 62 6.51 -14.11 4.20
C ILE A 62 6.13 -14.68 5.57
N LEU A 63 4.89 -14.42 6.00
CA LEU A 63 4.29 -15.00 7.20
C LEU A 63 3.12 -15.90 6.83
N MET A 64 2.94 -16.94 7.65
CA MET A 64 1.87 -17.93 7.52
C MET A 64 0.84 -17.73 8.62
N PRO A 65 -0.47 -17.88 8.33
CA PRO A 65 -1.50 -17.78 9.36
C PRO A 65 -1.23 -18.77 10.50
N THR A 66 -1.45 -18.32 11.75
CA THR A 66 -1.56 -19.23 12.90
C THR A 66 -2.92 -19.93 12.87
N GLU A 67 -3.98 -19.18 12.54
CA GLU A 67 -5.32 -19.69 12.29
C GLU A 67 -5.96 -18.93 11.11
N GLY A 68 -7.06 -19.48 10.59
CA GLY A 68 -7.69 -18.97 9.39
C GLY A 68 -6.88 -19.25 8.14
N SER A 69 -7.08 -18.43 7.11
CA SER A 69 -6.53 -18.72 5.79
C SER A 69 -6.32 -17.48 4.95
N VAL A 70 -5.33 -17.54 4.08
CA VAL A 70 -4.97 -16.48 3.14
C VAL A 70 -4.83 -17.10 1.77
N TRP A 71 -5.44 -16.47 0.77
CA TRP A 71 -5.31 -16.83 -0.63
C TRP A 71 -4.80 -15.65 -1.44
N VAL A 72 -3.86 -15.94 -2.34
CA VAL A 72 -3.27 -14.97 -3.26
C VAL A 72 -3.34 -15.56 -4.66
N ASN A 73 -4.03 -14.88 -5.58
CA ASN A 73 -4.28 -15.34 -6.95
C ASN A 73 -4.86 -16.77 -6.98
N GLY A 74 -5.82 -17.04 -6.08
CA GLY A 74 -6.47 -18.34 -5.93
C GLY A 74 -5.60 -19.43 -5.25
N LYS A 75 -4.39 -19.11 -4.79
CA LYS A 75 -3.47 -20.05 -4.14
C LYS A 75 -3.46 -19.87 -2.63
N ASN A 76 -3.74 -20.93 -1.88
CA ASN A 76 -3.69 -20.91 -0.42
C ASN A 76 -2.24 -20.80 0.04
N THR A 77 -1.92 -19.78 0.84
CA THR A 77 -0.55 -19.56 1.31
C THR A 77 -0.07 -20.70 2.19
N SER A 78 -0.94 -21.30 3.01
CA SER A 78 -0.59 -22.39 3.94
C SER A 78 -0.19 -23.69 3.25
N ASN A 79 -0.35 -23.80 1.92
CA ASN A 79 0.14 -24.94 1.15
C ASN A 79 1.60 -24.70 0.70
N PRO A 80 2.59 -25.47 1.21
CA PRO A 80 3.99 -25.30 0.86
C PRO A 80 4.28 -25.39 -0.65
N ASP A 81 3.52 -26.21 -1.38
CA ASP A 81 3.72 -26.42 -2.83
C ASP A 81 3.32 -25.19 -3.66
N GLU A 82 2.52 -24.30 -3.09
CA GLU A 82 2.01 -23.10 -3.77
C GLU A 82 2.77 -21.82 -3.40
N LEU A 83 3.67 -21.87 -2.41
CA LEU A 83 4.38 -20.70 -1.90
C LEU A 83 5.16 -19.94 -2.98
N TRP A 84 5.79 -20.67 -3.91
CA TRP A 84 6.46 -20.02 -5.04
C TRP A 84 5.49 -19.32 -5.97
N ASN A 85 4.37 -19.95 -6.32
CA ASN A 85 3.33 -19.32 -7.15
C ASN A 85 2.76 -18.06 -6.48
N VAL A 86 2.55 -18.10 -5.15
CA VAL A 86 2.11 -16.94 -4.37
C VAL A 86 3.13 -15.80 -4.49
N ARG A 87 4.40 -16.06 -4.18
CA ARG A 87 5.48 -15.05 -4.20
C ARG A 87 5.73 -14.47 -5.60
N GLN A 88 5.56 -15.28 -6.64
CA GLN A 88 5.61 -14.82 -8.04
C GLN A 88 4.45 -13.89 -8.38
N SER A 89 3.25 -14.16 -7.84
CA SER A 89 2.06 -13.39 -8.15
C SER A 89 1.90 -12.11 -7.33
N ALA A 90 2.46 -12.04 -6.13
CA ALA A 90 2.42 -10.88 -5.24
C ALA A 90 3.83 -10.41 -4.84
N GLY A 91 4.27 -9.33 -5.46
CA GLY A 91 5.53 -8.65 -5.12
C GLY A 91 5.35 -7.73 -3.91
N MET A 92 6.39 -7.60 -3.08
CA MET A 92 6.37 -6.74 -1.90
C MET A 92 7.43 -5.65 -1.98
N VAL A 93 7.02 -4.42 -1.66
CA VAL A 93 7.89 -3.26 -1.48
C VAL A 93 7.89 -2.90 -0.01
N PHE A 94 9.07 -2.92 0.60
CA PHE A 94 9.23 -2.60 2.02
C PHE A 94 9.36 -1.09 2.27
N GLN A 95 9.13 -0.70 3.53
CA GLN A 95 9.24 0.68 4.01
C GLN A 95 10.65 1.25 3.86
N ASN A 96 11.67 0.45 4.19
CA ASN A 96 13.07 0.83 4.06
C ASN A 96 13.69 0.15 2.83
N PRO A 97 14.06 0.89 1.78
CA PRO A 97 14.62 0.29 0.58
C PRO A 97 16.00 -0.34 0.81
N ASP A 98 16.75 0.10 1.84
CA ASP A 98 18.04 -0.51 2.18
C ASP A 98 17.90 -1.95 2.70
N ASN A 99 16.70 -2.37 3.14
CA ASN A 99 16.44 -3.75 3.52
C ASN A 99 16.19 -4.68 2.31
N GLN A 100 16.04 -4.12 1.11
CA GLN A 100 15.66 -4.85 -0.09
C GLN A 100 16.74 -4.80 -1.17
N ILE A 101 17.47 -3.68 -1.28
CA ILE A 101 18.53 -3.51 -2.26
C ILE A 101 19.74 -4.37 -1.87
N ILE A 102 20.18 -5.23 -2.79
CA ILE A 102 21.33 -6.12 -2.62
C ILE A 102 22.37 -5.95 -3.73
N GLY A 103 21.96 -5.46 -4.90
CA GLY A 103 22.83 -5.29 -6.06
C GLY A 103 23.87 -4.18 -5.88
N THR A 104 25.02 -4.33 -6.54
CA THR A 104 26.07 -3.30 -6.50
C THR A 104 25.85 -2.20 -7.53
N VAL A 105 25.12 -2.53 -8.59
CA VAL A 105 24.65 -1.64 -9.67
C VAL A 105 23.13 -1.70 -9.73
N VAL A 106 22.48 -0.55 -9.99
CA VAL A 106 21.01 -0.45 -10.05
C VAL A 106 20.37 -1.46 -11.01
N GLU A 107 20.94 -1.67 -12.19
CA GLU A 107 20.39 -2.64 -13.15
C GLU A 107 20.49 -4.10 -12.68
N GLU A 108 21.54 -4.45 -11.94
CA GLU A 108 21.71 -5.77 -11.34
C GLU A 108 20.63 -6.00 -10.26
N ASP A 109 20.40 -5.00 -9.42
CA ASP A 109 19.39 -5.06 -8.37
C ASP A 109 17.97 -5.22 -8.96
N VAL A 110 17.65 -4.45 -10.01
CA VAL A 110 16.35 -4.57 -10.70
C VAL A 110 16.23 -5.90 -11.45
N GLY A 111 17.33 -6.42 -11.99
CA GLY A 111 17.36 -7.71 -12.71
C GLY A 111 17.30 -8.94 -11.79
N PHE A 112 17.61 -8.77 -10.50
CA PHE A 112 17.67 -9.87 -9.55
C PHE A 112 16.35 -10.64 -9.42
N GLY A 113 15.22 -9.94 -9.36
CA GLY A 113 13.90 -10.58 -9.29
C GLY A 113 13.63 -11.48 -10.50
N PRO A 114 13.63 -10.94 -11.73
CA PRO A 114 13.49 -11.72 -12.97
C PRO A 114 14.47 -12.89 -13.11
N GLU A 115 15.72 -12.72 -12.68
CA GLU A 115 16.72 -13.81 -12.70
C GLU A 115 16.30 -14.98 -11.82
N ASN A 116 15.82 -14.72 -10.60
CA ASN A 116 15.29 -15.75 -9.70
C ASN A 116 14.02 -16.44 -10.24
N LEU A 117 13.30 -15.79 -11.17
CA LEU A 117 12.15 -16.37 -11.87
C LEU A 117 12.55 -17.23 -13.07
N GLY A 118 13.84 -17.30 -13.41
CA GLY A 118 14.34 -18.02 -14.57
C GLY A 118 13.99 -17.37 -15.90
N VAL A 119 13.76 -16.05 -15.92
CA VAL A 119 13.48 -15.29 -17.15
C VAL A 119 14.73 -15.30 -18.05
N PRO A 120 14.61 -15.49 -19.38
CA PRO A 120 15.76 -15.45 -20.28
C PRO A 120 16.49 -14.10 -20.22
N THR A 121 17.83 -14.12 -20.30
CA THR A 121 18.68 -12.93 -20.12
C THR A 121 18.29 -11.75 -21.01
N ASP A 122 17.98 -11.99 -22.29
CA ASP A 122 17.57 -10.92 -23.21
C ASP A 122 16.27 -10.24 -22.77
N GLU A 123 15.34 -11.00 -22.19
CA GLU A 123 14.09 -10.49 -21.64
C GLU A 123 14.29 -9.79 -20.30
N ILE A 124 15.22 -10.26 -19.45
CA ILE A 124 15.61 -9.56 -18.21
C ILE A 124 16.04 -8.13 -18.53
N TRP A 125 16.92 -7.93 -19.51
CA TRP A 125 17.40 -6.59 -19.87
C TRP A 125 16.29 -5.66 -20.36
N GLN A 126 15.31 -6.19 -21.10
CA GLN A 126 14.13 -5.44 -21.52
C GLN A 126 13.29 -5.05 -20.30
N ARG A 127 12.98 -6.00 -19.41
CA ARG A 127 12.21 -5.74 -18.18
C ARG A 127 12.89 -4.73 -17.27
N VAL A 128 14.21 -4.81 -17.11
CA VAL A 128 15.01 -3.85 -16.33
C VAL A 128 14.89 -2.45 -16.91
N GLU A 129 15.09 -2.30 -18.22
CA GLU A 129 15.01 -1.01 -18.89
C GLU A 129 13.60 -0.40 -18.81
N GLU A 130 12.57 -1.20 -19.06
CA GLU A 130 11.17 -0.76 -18.97
C GLU A 130 10.79 -0.36 -17.55
N SER A 131 11.21 -1.14 -16.55
CA SER A 131 10.90 -0.87 -15.14
C SER A 131 11.59 0.40 -14.66
N LEU A 132 12.87 0.59 -15.01
CA LEU A 132 13.60 1.83 -14.72
C LEU A 132 12.98 3.04 -15.42
N LYS A 133 12.53 2.92 -16.67
CA LYS A 133 11.79 3.99 -17.35
C LYS A 133 10.44 4.27 -16.68
N ALA A 134 9.74 3.24 -16.22
CA ALA A 134 8.44 3.36 -15.57
C ALA A 134 8.52 4.17 -14.27
N VAL A 135 9.60 4.00 -13.50
CA VAL A 135 9.87 4.73 -12.26
C VAL A 135 10.70 6.02 -12.45
N GLY A 136 11.16 6.32 -13.67
CA GLY A 136 11.99 7.50 -13.95
C GLY A 136 13.43 7.42 -13.42
N MET A 137 14.02 6.22 -13.40
CA MET A 137 15.37 5.94 -12.88
C MET A 137 16.36 5.45 -13.95
N ILE A 138 15.99 5.51 -15.24
CA ILE A 138 16.83 5.00 -16.34
C ILE A 138 18.22 5.66 -16.40
N GLU A 139 18.34 6.94 -16.07
CA GLU A 139 19.62 7.67 -16.04
C GLU A 139 20.57 7.14 -14.95
N TYR A 140 20.02 6.47 -13.93
CA TYR A 140 20.77 5.88 -12.81
C TYR A 140 21.10 4.40 -13.03
N ARG A 141 20.77 3.82 -14.19
CA ARG A 141 20.91 2.39 -14.49
C ARG A 141 22.26 1.79 -14.09
N HIS A 142 23.35 2.49 -14.37
CA HIS A 142 24.72 2.03 -14.09
C HIS A 142 25.32 2.65 -12.80
N HIS A 143 24.51 3.30 -11.98
CA HIS A 143 24.97 3.87 -10.72
C HIS A 143 24.98 2.81 -9.62
N SER A 144 25.80 3.05 -8.60
CA SER A 144 25.72 2.28 -7.35
C SER A 144 24.50 2.74 -6.54
N PRO A 145 23.66 1.82 -6.03
CA PRO A 145 22.53 2.18 -5.17
C PRO A 145 22.93 2.98 -3.92
N ASN A 146 24.15 2.78 -3.41
CA ASN A 146 24.68 3.52 -2.26
C ASN A 146 24.87 5.03 -2.52
N LYS A 147 24.90 5.46 -3.78
CA LYS A 147 25.02 6.88 -4.17
C LYS A 147 23.66 7.55 -4.40
N LEU A 148 22.57 6.80 -4.28
CA LEU A 148 21.21 7.30 -4.49
C LEU A 148 20.65 7.92 -3.21
N SER A 149 19.79 8.93 -3.35
CA SER A 149 18.95 9.43 -2.26
C SER A 149 17.92 8.39 -1.83
N GLY A 150 17.32 8.53 -0.64
CA GLY A 150 16.30 7.59 -0.16
C GLY A 150 15.13 7.42 -1.14
N GLY A 151 14.64 8.50 -1.76
CA GLY A 151 13.58 8.44 -2.77
C GLY A 151 13.98 7.82 -4.09
N GLN A 152 15.25 7.92 -4.47
CA GLN A 152 15.79 7.21 -5.62
C GLN A 152 15.91 5.71 -5.33
N LYS A 153 16.43 5.33 -4.15
CA LYS A 153 16.48 3.94 -3.69
C LYS A 153 15.09 3.31 -3.66
N GLN A 154 14.08 4.02 -3.14
CA GLN A 154 12.71 3.53 -3.13
C GLN A 154 12.17 3.26 -4.53
N ARG A 155 12.44 4.15 -5.49
CA ARG A 155 12.04 3.94 -6.88
C ARG A 155 12.73 2.74 -7.51
N VAL A 156 14.01 2.51 -7.20
CA VAL A 156 14.74 1.31 -7.63
C VAL A 156 14.13 0.04 -7.01
N ALA A 157 13.80 0.05 -5.72
CA ALA A 157 13.12 -1.07 -5.06
C ALA A 157 11.76 -1.38 -5.70
N ILE A 158 10.98 -0.35 -6.05
CA ILE A 158 9.74 -0.51 -6.82
C ILE A 158 10.03 -1.07 -8.22
N ALA A 159 11.07 -0.58 -8.91
CA ALA A 159 11.43 -1.09 -10.23
C ALA A 159 11.81 -2.57 -10.21
N GLY A 160 12.55 -3.03 -9.20
CA GLY A 160 12.87 -4.46 -9.03
C GLY A 160 11.61 -5.31 -8.87
N VAL A 161 10.62 -4.83 -8.11
CA VAL A 161 9.33 -5.52 -7.99
C VAL A 161 8.53 -5.50 -9.30
N VAL A 162 8.53 -4.38 -10.02
CA VAL A 162 7.84 -4.25 -11.30
C VAL A 162 8.46 -5.12 -12.39
N ALA A 163 9.78 -5.30 -12.38
CA ALA A 163 10.49 -6.13 -13.36
C ALA A 163 10.08 -7.60 -13.27
N MET A 164 9.68 -8.07 -12.09
CA MET A 164 9.10 -9.40 -11.90
C MET A 164 7.73 -9.58 -12.59
N GLU A 165 7.07 -8.49 -12.97
CA GLU A 165 5.72 -8.46 -13.53
C GLU A 165 4.65 -9.18 -12.69
N PRO A 166 4.53 -8.87 -11.38
CA PRO A 166 3.56 -9.52 -10.52
C PRO A 166 2.13 -9.07 -10.85
N LYS A 167 1.15 -9.90 -10.51
CA LYS A 167 -0.27 -9.55 -10.61
C LYS A 167 -0.72 -8.58 -9.52
N CYS A 168 -0.03 -8.59 -8.37
CA CYS A 168 -0.26 -7.70 -7.24
C CYS A 168 1.04 -7.13 -6.70
N ILE A 169 1.01 -5.87 -6.27
CA ILE A 169 2.10 -5.22 -5.54
C ILE A 169 1.57 -4.80 -4.18
N VAL A 170 2.18 -5.34 -3.13
CA VAL A 170 1.92 -4.98 -1.73
C VAL A 170 3.01 -4.01 -1.28
N MET A 171 2.63 -2.81 -0.87
CA MET A 171 3.57 -1.77 -0.45
C MET A 171 3.34 -1.42 1.02
N ASP A 172 4.35 -1.68 1.85
CA ASP A 172 4.33 -1.41 3.28
C ASP A 172 5.00 -0.06 3.56
N GLU A 173 4.20 1.00 3.69
CA GLU A 173 4.65 2.38 3.93
C GLU A 173 5.79 2.85 3.00
N PRO A 174 5.65 2.68 1.66
CA PRO A 174 6.75 2.90 0.71
C PRO A 174 7.21 4.37 0.64
N THR A 175 6.45 5.31 1.21
CA THR A 175 6.69 6.75 1.13
C THR A 175 7.07 7.38 2.48
N ALA A 176 7.23 6.57 3.55
CA ALA A 176 7.48 7.05 4.90
C ALA A 176 8.78 7.86 5.05
N MET A 177 9.81 7.50 4.28
CA MET A 177 11.12 8.17 4.30
C MET A 177 11.25 9.28 3.25
N LEU A 178 10.15 9.66 2.58
CA LEU A 178 10.18 10.57 1.44
C LEU A 178 9.59 11.93 1.77
N ASP A 179 10.16 12.95 1.13
CA ASP A 179 9.60 14.29 1.09
C ASP A 179 8.30 14.32 0.25
N PRO A 180 7.50 15.40 0.34
CA PRO A 180 6.24 15.48 -0.41
C PRO A 180 6.38 15.36 -1.92
N VAL A 181 7.53 15.77 -2.49
CA VAL A 181 7.79 15.61 -3.94
C VAL A 181 8.01 14.14 -4.27
N GLY A 182 8.93 13.46 -3.58
CA GLY A 182 9.23 12.05 -3.79
C GLY A 182 8.00 11.15 -3.59
N ARG A 183 7.18 11.43 -2.58
CA ARG A 183 5.90 10.73 -2.36
C ARG A 183 4.98 10.78 -3.58
N ARG A 184 4.76 11.99 -4.13
CA ARG A 184 3.92 12.17 -5.33
C ARG A 184 4.47 11.42 -6.53
N GLU A 185 5.79 11.39 -6.69
CA GLU A 185 6.45 10.67 -7.78
C GLU A 185 6.26 9.15 -7.66
N VAL A 186 6.40 8.60 -6.46
CA VAL A 186 6.12 7.18 -6.17
C VAL A 186 4.66 6.85 -6.48
N LEU A 187 3.70 7.62 -5.96
CA LEU A 187 2.27 7.38 -6.20
C LEU A 187 1.90 7.51 -7.68
N LYS A 188 2.45 8.49 -8.39
CA LYS A 188 2.26 8.63 -9.84
C LYS A 188 2.72 7.39 -10.58
N THR A 189 3.82 6.78 -10.15
CA THR A 189 4.32 5.52 -10.72
C THR A 189 3.36 4.37 -10.46
N VAL A 190 2.90 4.21 -9.21
CA VAL A 190 1.89 3.20 -8.83
C VAL A 190 0.63 3.32 -9.69
N HIS A 191 0.11 4.55 -9.86
CA HIS A 191 -1.08 4.79 -10.67
C HIS A 191 -0.87 4.45 -12.14
N LYS A 192 0.33 4.73 -12.68
CA LYS A 192 0.70 4.38 -14.06
C LYS A 192 0.71 2.86 -14.22
N LEU A 193 1.31 2.12 -13.29
CA LEU A 193 1.38 0.66 -13.31
C LEU A 193 -0.01 0.02 -13.28
N ARG A 194 -0.89 0.49 -12.38
CA ARG A 194 -2.29 0.04 -12.31
C ARG A 194 -3.03 0.26 -13.63
N LYS A 195 -2.93 1.46 -14.21
CA LYS A 195 -3.64 1.80 -15.47
C LYS A 195 -3.13 1.02 -16.67
N GLN A 196 -1.82 0.82 -16.79
CA GLN A 196 -1.21 0.22 -17.97
C GLN A 196 -1.19 -1.32 -17.92
N LYS A 197 -0.85 -1.89 -16.75
CA LYS A 197 -0.66 -3.33 -16.59
C LYS A 197 -1.80 -4.03 -15.82
N LYS A 198 -2.84 -3.29 -15.41
CA LYS A 198 -3.96 -3.81 -14.59
C LYS A 198 -3.52 -4.52 -13.30
N VAL A 199 -2.39 -4.09 -12.76
CA VAL A 199 -1.81 -4.64 -11.52
C VAL A 199 -2.68 -4.24 -10.33
N THR A 200 -2.95 -5.21 -9.46
CA THR A 200 -3.61 -4.97 -8.17
C THR A 200 -2.62 -4.30 -7.22
N VAL A 201 -3.06 -3.31 -6.47
CA VAL A 201 -2.19 -2.54 -5.58
C VAL A 201 -2.76 -2.58 -4.18
N ILE A 202 -1.95 -2.96 -3.20
CA ILE A 202 -2.24 -2.79 -1.78
C ILE A 202 -1.24 -1.80 -1.21
N LEU A 203 -1.72 -0.66 -0.74
CA LEU A 203 -0.91 0.36 -0.11
C LEU A 203 -1.23 0.45 1.39
N ILE A 204 -0.25 0.14 2.21
CA ILE A 204 -0.27 0.50 3.63
C ILE A 204 0.38 1.87 3.75
N THR A 205 -0.29 2.79 4.42
CA THR A 205 0.22 4.14 4.64
C THR A 205 -0.44 4.79 5.85
N HIS A 206 0.22 5.79 6.41
CA HIS A 206 -0.33 6.72 7.39
C HIS A 206 -0.66 8.09 6.78
N TYR A 207 -0.46 8.28 5.47
CA TYR A 207 -0.75 9.52 4.77
C TYR A 207 -2.09 9.43 4.02
N MET A 208 -3.07 10.20 4.48
CA MET A 208 -4.45 10.11 3.97
C MET A 208 -4.60 10.62 2.54
N GLU A 209 -3.75 11.56 2.13
CA GLU A 209 -3.73 12.08 0.77
C GLU A 209 -3.34 11.02 -0.28
N GLU A 210 -2.69 9.93 0.12
CA GLU A 210 -2.22 8.90 -0.82
C GLU A 210 -3.33 7.93 -1.23
N VAL A 211 -4.42 7.88 -0.46
CA VAL A 211 -5.46 6.86 -0.57
C VAL A 211 -6.80 7.43 -1.04
N VAL A 212 -6.84 8.71 -1.40
CA VAL A 212 -8.04 9.38 -1.93
C VAL A 212 -8.54 8.75 -3.24
N ASP A 213 -7.64 8.09 -3.99
CA ASP A 213 -7.90 7.40 -5.25
C ASP A 213 -8.05 5.87 -5.10
N ALA A 214 -8.04 5.37 -3.86
CA ALA A 214 -8.24 3.95 -3.59
C ALA A 214 -9.68 3.54 -3.95
N ASP A 215 -9.84 2.32 -4.45
CA ASP A 215 -11.15 1.74 -4.72
C ASP A 215 -11.83 1.31 -3.41
N LYS A 216 -11.04 0.90 -2.41
CA LYS A 216 -11.50 0.49 -1.07
C LYS A 216 -10.42 0.75 -0.02
N ILE A 217 -10.85 1.09 1.19
CA ILE A 217 -10.01 1.29 2.36
C ILE A 217 -10.44 0.31 3.46
N PHE A 218 -9.45 -0.34 4.08
CA PHE A 218 -9.60 -1.05 5.34
C PHE A 218 -8.89 -0.25 6.44
N VAL A 219 -9.56 -0.05 7.57
CA VAL A 219 -8.96 0.58 8.76
C VAL A 219 -8.68 -0.50 9.78
N MET A 220 -7.43 -0.59 10.22
CA MET A 220 -6.97 -1.54 11.23
C MET A 220 -6.73 -0.87 12.57
N ASP A 221 -7.20 -1.50 13.64
CA ASP A 221 -6.94 -1.14 15.03
C ASP A 221 -6.80 -2.42 15.87
N HIS A 222 -5.75 -2.48 16.70
CA HIS A 222 -5.43 -3.65 17.56
C HIS A 222 -5.54 -5.03 16.87
N GLY A 223 -5.04 -5.15 15.63
CA GLY A 223 -5.03 -6.40 14.88
C GLY A 223 -6.33 -6.75 14.17
N LYS A 224 -7.36 -5.90 14.25
CA LYS A 224 -8.68 -6.11 13.63
C LYS A 224 -8.96 -5.10 12.53
N VAL A 225 -9.78 -5.49 11.56
CA VAL A 225 -10.43 -4.53 10.65
C VAL A 225 -11.63 -3.93 11.36
N VAL A 226 -11.58 -2.63 11.64
CA VAL A 226 -12.64 -1.89 12.36
C VAL A 226 -13.53 -1.07 11.43
N MET A 227 -13.06 -0.75 10.22
CA MET A 227 -13.86 -0.09 9.20
C MET A 227 -13.47 -0.60 7.81
N GLU A 228 -14.46 -0.68 6.92
CA GLU A 228 -14.30 -0.98 5.51
C GLU A 228 -15.21 -0.06 4.69
N GLY A 229 -14.72 0.45 3.57
CA GLY A 229 -15.54 1.21 2.63
C GLY A 229 -14.72 1.93 1.57
N SER A 230 -15.39 2.70 0.71
CA SER A 230 -14.72 3.64 -0.19
C SER A 230 -14.05 4.78 0.59
N PRO A 231 -13.07 5.49 -0.01
CA PRO A 231 -12.47 6.66 0.62
C PRO A 231 -13.50 7.70 1.07
N LYS A 232 -14.55 7.95 0.28
CA LYS A 232 -15.61 8.90 0.64
C LYS A 232 -16.40 8.45 1.87
N GLU A 233 -16.75 7.17 1.96
CA GLU A 233 -17.46 6.62 3.13
C GLU A 233 -16.59 6.67 4.38
N ILE A 234 -15.33 6.25 4.29
CA ILE A 234 -14.39 6.23 5.42
C ILE A 234 -14.11 7.66 5.92
N PHE A 235 -13.66 8.56 5.04
CA PHE A 235 -13.29 9.92 5.44
C PHE A 235 -14.49 10.82 5.76
N SER A 236 -15.73 10.38 5.49
CA SER A 236 -16.92 11.07 5.99
C SER A 236 -17.10 10.95 7.51
N LYS A 237 -16.48 9.95 8.14
CA LYS A 237 -16.59 9.60 9.56
C LYS A 237 -15.41 10.17 10.37
N VAL A 238 -15.20 11.49 10.25
CA VAL A 238 -14.03 12.19 10.81
C VAL A 238 -13.81 11.92 12.30
N ASP A 239 -14.85 12.04 13.12
CA ASP A 239 -14.73 11.88 14.58
C ASP A 239 -14.41 10.42 14.96
N GLU A 240 -14.93 9.44 14.22
CA GLU A 240 -14.66 8.01 14.41
C GLU A 240 -13.20 7.67 14.03
N LEU A 241 -12.72 8.17 12.89
CA LEU A 241 -11.30 8.01 12.50
C LEU A 241 -10.34 8.61 13.52
N LYS A 242 -10.66 9.79 14.06
CA LYS A 242 -9.87 10.42 15.13
C LYS A 242 -9.85 9.56 16.40
N SER A 243 -10.93 8.85 16.72
CA SER A 243 -10.96 7.92 17.87
C SER A 243 -9.99 6.74 17.71
N TYR A 244 -9.70 6.33 16.47
CA TYR A 244 -8.67 5.33 16.15
C TYR A 244 -7.25 5.90 16.01
N ARG A 245 -7.04 7.18 16.42
CA ARG A 245 -5.75 7.89 16.29
C ARG A 245 -5.31 8.05 14.83
N LEU A 246 -6.28 8.15 13.91
CA LEU A 246 -6.04 8.45 12.51
C LEU A 246 -6.39 9.89 12.18
N ASP A 247 -5.74 10.40 11.14
CA ASP A 247 -6.09 11.70 10.55
C ASP A 247 -7.04 11.51 9.35
N VAL A 248 -7.46 12.62 8.76
CA VAL A 248 -8.17 12.68 7.48
C VAL A 248 -7.47 13.68 6.55
N PRO A 249 -7.72 13.67 5.23
CA PRO A 249 -7.13 14.66 4.34
C PRO A 249 -7.44 16.08 4.82
N GLN A 250 -6.47 17.01 4.71
CA GLN A 250 -6.62 18.37 5.24
C GLN A 250 -7.89 19.09 4.74
N VAL A 251 -8.26 18.87 3.48
CA VAL A 251 -9.47 19.44 2.89
C VAL A 251 -10.75 18.87 3.54
N THR A 252 -10.72 17.61 3.95
CA THR A 252 -11.81 16.95 4.67
C THR A 252 -11.97 17.56 6.07
N ILE A 253 -10.87 17.89 6.76
CA ILE A 253 -10.92 18.58 8.06
C ILE A 253 -11.64 19.92 7.91
N LEU A 254 -11.23 20.74 6.93
CA LEU A 254 -11.83 22.05 6.69
C LEU A 254 -13.32 21.92 6.33
N ALA A 255 -13.68 20.97 5.46
CA ALA A 255 -15.07 20.71 5.09
C ALA A 255 -15.92 20.30 6.31
N ASP A 256 -15.39 19.44 7.18
CA ASP A 256 -16.08 19.02 8.42
C ASP A 256 -16.25 20.19 9.40
N GLU A 257 -15.24 21.05 9.56
CA GLU A 257 -15.34 22.25 10.41
C GLU A 257 -16.35 23.26 9.89
N LEU A 258 -16.37 23.54 8.58
CA LEU A 258 -17.37 24.41 7.95
C LEU A 258 -18.79 23.87 8.16
N ARG A 259 -18.97 22.56 7.99
CA ARG A 259 -20.25 21.89 8.24
C ARG A 259 -20.67 21.96 9.71
N LYS A 260 -19.74 21.73 10.65
CA LYS A 260 -20.00 21.87 12.10
C LYS A 260 -20.39 23.30 12.49
N ARG A 261 -20.02 24.30 11.69
CA ARG A 261 -20.46 25.71 11.83
C ARG A 261 -21.80 26.02 11.14
N GLY A 262 -22.47 25.03 10.57
CA GLY A 262 -23.81 25.17 9.99
C GLY A 262 -23.84 25.51 8.49
N LEU A 263 -22.70 25.45 7.79
CA LEU A 263 -22.66 25.59 6.33
C LEU A 263 -23.09 24.28 5.66
N ASP A 264 -23.86 24.38 4.58
CA ASP A 264 -24.31 23.21 3.80
C ASP A 264 -23.18 22.69 2.88
N ILE A 265 -22.19 22.06 3.50
CA ILE A 265 -21.05 21.43 2.82
C ILE A 265 -21.25 19.90 2.79
N PRO A 266 -21.16 19.25 1.62
CA PRO A 266 -21.30 17.81 1.49
C PRO A 266 -20.33 17.01 2.37
N LYS A 267 -20.71 15.78 2.75
CA LYS A 267 -19.78 14.83 3.39
C LYS A 267 -18.83 14.20 2.37
N GLY A 268 -17.67 13.75 2.83
CA GLY A 268 -16.71 13.01 2.00
C GLY A 268 -16.02 13.86 0.93
N ILE A 269 -15.78 15.14 1.22
CA ILE A 269 -14.91 16.00 0.40
C ILE A 269 -13.46 15.54 0.59
N LEU A 270 -12.83 15.08 -0.49
CA LEU A 270 -11.47 14.52 -0.48
C LEU A 270 -10.48 15.40 -1.26
N ARG A 271 -10.99 16.28 -2.12
CA ARG A 271 -10.17 17.13 -3.00
C ARG A 271 -10.47 18.61 -2.80
N LYS A 272 -9.47 19.45 -3.08
CA LYS A 272 -9.60 20.90 -2.96
C LYS A 272 -10.65 21.44 -3.92
N GLU A 273 -10.69 20.91 -5.12
CA GLU A 273 -11.63 21.28 -6.18
C GLU A 273 -13.07 21.02 -5.73
N GLU A 274 -13.34 19.86 -5.09
CA GLU A 274 -14.66 19.53 -4.55
C GLU A 274 -15.10 20.54 -3.46
N LEU A 275 -14.17 20.99 -2.61
CA LEU A 275 -14.48 21.99 -1.58
C LEU A 275 -14.76 23.37 -2.19
N VAL A 276 -13.94 23.78 -3.16
CA VAL A 276 -14.12 25.07 -3.86
C VAL A 276 -15.50 25.12 -4.51
N GLU A 277 -15.88 24.08 -5.26
CA GLU A 277 -17.21 24.00 -5.86
C GLU A 277 -18.34 24.06 -4.83
N ALA A 278 -18.18 23.40 -3.68
CA ALA A 278 -19.18 23.42 -2.62
C ALA A 278 -19.33 24.84 -2.01
N VAL A 279 -18.22 25.53 -1.78
CA VAL A 279 -18.23 26.91 -1.24
C VAL A 279 -18.78 27.90 -2.26
N GLU A 280 -18.43 27.77 -3.53
CA GLU A 280 -18.95 28.63 -4.60
C GLU A 280 -20.48 28.57 -4.70
N ARG A 281 -21.07 27.36 -4.64
CA ARG A 281 -22.54 27.20 -4.63
C ARG A 281 -23.21 27.98 -3.50
N LEU A 282 -22.64 27.94 -2.29
CA LEU A 282 -23.16 28.70 -1.14
C LEU A 282 -23.10 30.21 -1.36
N THR A 283 -22.11 30.72 -2.08
CA THR A 283 -21.99 32.15 -2.39
C THR A 283 -22.96 32.58 -3.49
N SER A 284 -23.20 31.74 -4.50
CA SER A 284 -24.17 32.01 -5.58
C SER A 284 -25.61 32.03 -5.05
N GLU A 285 -25.98 31.08 -4.18
CA GLU A 285 -27.33 31.02 -3.58
C GLU A 285 -27.63 32.18 -2.63
N ASN A 286 -26.61 32.76 -1.99
CA ASN A 286 -26.74 33.95 -1.16
C ASN A 286 -26.70 35.27 -1.97
N GLY A 287 -26.27 35.22 -3.23
CA GLY A 287 -26.25 36.38 -4.14
C GLY A 287 -27.61 36.74 -4.74
N GLU A 288 -28.55 35.79 -4.82
CA GLU A 288 -29.90 36.00 -5.35
C GLU A 288 -30.93 36.51 -4.31
N LYS A 289 -30.52 36.62 -3.03
CA LYS A 289 -31.38 37.09 -1.92
C LYS A 289 -31.15 38.56 -1.52
N LYS A 290 -30.59 39.40 -2.40
CA LYS A 290 -30.42 40.83 -2.17
C LYS A 290 -31.18 41.68 -3.18
#